data_AF-A0A529KEC9-F1
#
_entry.id   AF-A0A529KEC9-F1
#
_cell.length_a   1.000
_cell.length_b   1.000
_cell.length_c   1.000
_cell.angle_alpha   90.00
_cell.angle_beta   90.00
_cell.angle_gamma   90.00
#
_symmetry.space_group_name_H-M   'P 1'
#
loop_
_entity.id
_entity.type
_entity.pdbx_description
1 polymer ?
#
loop_
_entity_poly.entity_id
_entity_poly.type
_entity_poly.pdbx_seq_one_letter_code
_entity_poly.pdbx_strand_id
1 'polypeptide(L)'
;MRKKIAIIGDRFMLPEVFCEKIEKACGDNLDIRTLEAAWPDEPMEFGNAALGLDKVKEYFGDPDEVVDFIGDAEIFVTQLAPLSETMMQRLPTLKLVAVSRGGPINIDMAAAKAHGITVVNVPGRNASAVAEFTIGAILAETRLIRVGHEALRKGEWRGDLYRADRTGRELNEMTVGVIGYGNIGTKVVRLL
;
A
#
# COMPACT_ATOMS: atom_id res chain seq x y z
N MET A 1 21.51 -11.79 -22.70
CA MET A 1 20.04 -11.78 -22.91
C MET A 1 19.47 -10.69 -22.00
N ARG A 2 18.56 -9.84 -22.48
CA ARG A 2 17.92 -8.79 -21.65
C ARG A 2 17.03 -9.43 -20.59
N LYS A 3 17.00 -8.85 -19.39
CA LYS A 3 16.08 -9.28 -18.34
C LYS A 3 14.68 -8.79 -18.65
N LYS A 4 13.72 -9.73 -18.65
CA LYS A 4 12.29 -9.45 -18.88
C LYS A 4 11.59 -9.09 -17.58
N ILE A 5 10.98 -7.93 -17.54
CA ILE A 5 10.32 -7.35 -16.37
C ILE A 5 8.88 -7.01 -16.72
N ALA A 6 7.93 -7.59 -15.98
CA ALA A 6 6.54 -7.20 -16.01
C ALA A 6 6.25 -6.28 -14.81
N ILE A 7 5.67 -5.12 -15.06
CA ILE A 7 5.32 -4.13 -14.03
C ILE A 7 3.82 -3.89 -14.07
N ILE A 8 3.13 -4.19 -12.96
CA ILE A 8 1.75 -3.77 -12.75
C ILE A 8 1.74 -2.69 -11.66
N GLY A 9 1.63 -1.44 -12.09
CA GLY A 9 1.42 -0.30 -11.20
C GLY A 9 -0.06 0.06 -11.09
N ASP A 10 -0.35 1.17 -10.43
CA ASP A 10 -1.68 1.74 -10.27
C ASP A 10 -1.60 3.27 -10.18
N ARG A 11 -2.73 3.96 -10.02
CA ARG A 11 -2.80 5.44 -10.01
C ARG A 11 -2.17 6.09 -8.77
N PHE A 12 -1.66 5.30 -7.83
CA PHE A 12 -0.87 5.77 -6.69
C PHE A 12 0.61 5.39 -6.83
N MET A 13 0.89 4.15 -7.22
CA MET A 13 2.23 3.67 -7.58
C MET A 13 2.33 3.43 -9.08
N LEU A 14 2.57 4.54 -9.77
CA LEU A 14 2.60 4.62 -11.23
C LEU A 14 3.63 3.64 -11.83
N PRO A 15 3.28 2.90 -12.90
CA PRO A 15 4.23 2.04 -13.60
C PRO A 15 5.49 2.77 -14.06
N GLU A 16 5.35 4.02 -14.52
CA GLU A 16 6.45 4.85 -15.03
C GLU A 16 7.47 5.16 -13.94
N VAL A 17 7.03 5.33 -12.69
CA VAL A 17 7.91 5.55 -11.55
C VAL A 17 8.75 4.30 -11.29
N PHE A 18 8.17 3.10 -11.41
CA PHE A 18 8.96 1.87 -11.30
C PHE A 18 9.98 1.76 -12.44
N CYS A 19 9.57 1.98 -13.69
CA CYS A 19 10.46 1.98 -14.85
C CYS A 19 11.65 2.92 -14.65
N GLU A 20 11.38 4.19 -14.36
CA GLU A 20 12.42 5.22 -14.19
C GLU A 20 13.43 4.81 -13.11
N LYS A 21 12.96 4.28 -11.97
CA LYS A 21 13.88 3.87 -10.89
C LYS A 21 14.67 2.61 -11.23
N ILE A 22 14.06 1.65 -11.92
CA ILE A 22 14.73 0.42 -12.33
C ILE A 22 15.81 0.74 -13.38
N GLU A 23 15.47 1.50 -14.42
CA GLU A 23 16.42 1.90 -15.45
C GLU A 23 17.57 2.73 -14.87
N LYS A 24 17.26 3.67 -13.96
CA LYS A 24 18.29 4.45 -13.26
C LYS A 24 19.23 3.57 -12.44
N ALA A 25 18.73 2.50 -11.82
CA ALA A 25 19.52 1.63 -10.95
C ALA A 25 20.28 0.53 -11.72
N CYS A 26 19.74 0.05 -12.83
CA CYS A 26 20.21 -1.15 -13.53
C CYS A 26 20.70 -0.89 -14.96
N GLY A 27 20.54 0.31 -15.50
CA GLY A 27 20.80 0.65 -16.90
C GLY A 27 19.62 0.35 -17.82
N ASP A 28 19.83 0.58 -19.11
CA ASP A 28 18.81 0.58 -20.18
C ASP A 28 18.69 -0.75 -20.95
N ASN A 29 19.54 -1.75 -20.65
CA ASN A 29 19.52 -3.05 -21.31
C ASN A 29 18.49 -4.01 -20.70
N LEU A 30 17.25 -3.53 -20.56
CA LEU A 30 16.11 -4.23 -19.97
C LEU A 30 14.99 -4.40 -21.00
N ASP A 31 14.13 -5.40 -20.80
CA ASP A 31 12.90 -5.61 -21.57
C ASP A 31 11.73 -5.44 -20.60
N ILE A 32 11.16 -4.23 -20.55
CA ILE A 32 10.15 -3.83 -19.57
C ILE A 32 8.81 -3.67 -20.27
N ARG A 33 7.76 -4.28 -19.71
CA ARG A 33 6.36 -3.97 -20.05
C ARG A 33 5.59 -3.52 -18.82
N THR A 34 4.66 -2.60 -19.04
CA THR A 34 3.86 -1.96 -17.97
C THR A 34 2.36 -2.16 -18.20
N LEU A 35 1.63 -2.23 -17.10
CA LEU A 35 0.17 -2.15 -17.01
C LEU A 35 -0.19 -1.22 -15.86
N GLU A 36 -1.12 -0.30 -16.08
CA GLU A 36 -1.70 0.54 -15.02
C GLU A 36 -3.06 -0.03 -14.61
N ALA A 37 -3.20 -0.43 -13.36
CA ALA A 37 -4.47 -0.81 -12.76
C ALA A 37 -5.28 0.41 -12.31
N ALA A 38 -6.61 0.27 -12.26
CA ALA A 38 -7.54 1.36 -11.96
C ALA A 38 -7.60 1.78 -10.48
N TRP A 39 -6.90 1.09 -9.57
CA TRP A 39 -6.83 1.49 -8.16
C TRP A 39 -6.20 2.88 -8.00
N PRO A 40 -6.68 3.76 -7.09
CA PRO A 40 -7.74 3.56 -6.09
C PRO A 40 -9.15 3.94 -6.56
N ASP A 41 -9.35 4.20 -7.85
CA ASP A 41 -10.67 4.59 -8.37
C ASP A 41 -11.65 3.41 -8.41
N GLU A 42 -11.13 2.19 -8.40
CA GLU A 42 -11.87 0.95 -8.18
C GLU A 42 -11.40 0.24 -6.90
N PRO A 43 -12.33 -0.41 -6.15
CA PRO A 43 -12.00 -1.06 -4.90
C PRO A 43 -11.14 -2.32 -5.10
N MET A 44 -10.35 -2.65 -4.08
CA MET A 44 -9.64 -3.93 -4.02
C MET A 44 -10.60 -5.08 -3.76
N GLU A 45 -10.17 -6.27 -4.17
CA GLU A 45 -10.82 -7.53 -3.86
C GLU A 45 -10.18 -8.19 -2.64
N PHE A 46 -10.96 -9.03 -1.95
CA PHE A 46 -10.48 -9.85 -0.85
C PHE A 46 -10.32 -11.30 -1.30
N GLY A 47 -9.37 -12.01 -0.69
CA GLY A 47 -9.06 -13.41 -0.98
C GLY A 47 -10.29 -14.29 -1.13
N ASN A 48 -10.41 -14.95 -2.27
CA ASN A 48 -11.51 -15.85 -2.57
C ASN A 48 -10.99 -17.26 -2.85
N ALA A 49 -11.36 -18.22 -2.00
CA ALA A 49 -10.96 -19.62 -2.15
C ALA A 49 -11.45 -20.25 -3.46
N ALA A 50 -12.58 -19.78 -4.02
CA ALA A 50 -13.09 -20.27 -5.31
C ALA A 50 -12.18 -19.90 -6.49
N LEU A 51 -11.33 -18.89 -6.33
CA LEU A 51 -10.35 -18.45 -7.34
C LEU A 51 -8.93 -18.96 -7.04
N GLY A 52 -8.76 -19.83 -6.03
CA GLY A 52 -7.43 -20.27 -5.58
C GLY A 52 -6.62 -19.16 -4.92
N LEU A 53 -7.30 -18.15 -4.35
CA LEU A 53 -6.70 -16.99 -3.68
C LEU A 53 -6.92 -17.04 -2.16
N ASP A 54 -7.12 -18.23 -1.58
CA ASP A 54 -7.41 -18.41 -0.15
C ASP A 54 -6.27 -17.94 0.77
N LYS A 55 -5.05 -17.84 0.23
CA LYS A 55 -3.85 -17.37 0.93
C LYS A 55 -3.50 -15.90 0.65
N VAL A 56 -4.16 -15.29 -0.32
CA VAL A 56 -4.02 -13.87 -0.66
C VAL A 56 -5.12 -13.10 0.07
N LYS A 57 -4.79 -12.06 0.83
CA LYS A 57 -5.80 -11.37 1.66
C LYS A 57 -6.52 -10.26 0.91
N GLU A 58 -5.78 -9.47 0.15
CA GLU A 58 -6.27 -8.29 -0.55
C GLU A 58 -5.43 -8.08 -1.82
N TYR A 59 -6.08 -7.87 -2.95
CA TYR A 59 -5.42 -7.69 -4.24
C TYR A 59 -6.27 -6.83 -5.19
N PHE A 60 -5.72 -6.51 -6.36
CA PHE A 60 -6.45 -5.86 -7.44
C PHE A 60 -6.10 -6.51 -8.79
N GLY A 61 -7.10 -6.77 -9.63
CA GLY A 61 -6.94 -7.31 -10.98
C GLY A 61 -7.26 -8.81 -11.08
N ASP A 62 -7.70 -9.22 -12.27
CA ASP A 62 -8.07 -10.61 -12.55
C ASP A 62 -6.83 -11.53 -12.58
N PRO A 63 -6.83 -12.67 -11.87
CA PRO A 63 -5.68 -13.57 -11.82
C PRO A 63 -5.21 -14.10 -13.18
N ASP A 64 -6.13 -14.39 -14.10
CA ASP A 64 -5.79 -14.93 -15.42
C ASP A 64 -5.17 -13.84 -16.29
N GLU A 65 -5.75 -12.64 -16.30
CA GLU A 65 -5.19 -11.48 -16.99
C GLU A 65 -3.81 -11.09 -16.45
N VAL A 66 -3.62 -11.17 -15.12
CA VAL A 66 -2.33 -10.91 -14.47
C VAL A 66 -1.30 -11.95 -14.89
N VAL A 67 -1.65 -13.25 -14.90
CA VAL A 67 -0.73 -14.29 -15.38
C VAL A 67 -0.36 -14.09 -16.85
N ASP A 68 -1.35 -13.81 -17.70
CA ASP A 68 -1.14 -13.62 -19.13
C ASP A 68 -0.25 -12.38 -19.40
N PHE A 69 -0.43 -11.32 -18.61
CA PHE A 69 0.44 -10.14 -18.65
C PHE A 69 1.85 -10.45 -18.13
N ILE A 70 2.01 -11.20 -17.02
CA ILE A 70 3.35 -11.58 -16.52
C ILE A 70 4.07 -12.48 -17.53
N GLY A 71 3.36 -13.36 -18.24
CA GLY A 71 3.86 -14.16 -19.35
C GLY A 71 5.21 -14.82 -19.04
N ASP A 72 6.22 -14.56 -19.87
CA ASP A 72 7.56 -15.13 -19.72
C ASP A 72 8.56 -14.27 -18.92
N ALA A 73 8.10 -13.25 -18.20
CA ALA A 73 8.98 -12.37 -17.42
C ALA A 73 9.75 -13.12 -16.34
N GLU A 74 11.02 -12.75 -16.12
CA GLU A 74 11.82 -13.28 -15.01
C GLU A 74 11.57 -12.51 -13.71
N ILE A 75 11.10 -11.26 -13.82
CA ILE A 75 10.89 -10.32 -12.71
C ILE A 75 9.49 -9.75 -12.82
N PHE A 76 8.76 -9.78 -11.72
CA PHE A 76 7.45 -9.15 -11.58
C PHE A 76 7.52 -8.04 -10.54
N VAL A 77 7.06 -6.84 -10.89
CA VAL A 77 6.97 -5.68 -9.99
C VAL A 77 5.51 -5.32 -9.84
N THR A 78 5.03 -5.18 -8.61
CA THR A 78 3.61 -4.87 -8.36
C THR A 78 3.38 -4.08 -7.09
N GLN A 79 2.29 -3.32 -7.01
CA GLN A 79 1.74 -2.92 -5.73
C GLN A 79 0.68 -3.90 -5.24
N LEU A 80 -0.37 -4.15 -6.04
CA LEU A 80 -1.60 -4.81 -5.58
C LEU A 80 -1.96 -6.11 -6.32
N ALA A 81 -1.42 -6.35 -7.51
CA ALA A 81 -1.78 -7.55 -8.29
C ALA A 81 -1.48 -8.84 -7.51
N PRO A 82 -2.36 -9.85 -7.60
CA PRO A 82 -2.23 -11.09 -6.83
C PRO A 82 -1.09 -11.96 -7.37
N LEU A 83 -0.61 -12.87 -6.52
CA LEU A 83 0.21 -13.99 -6.95
C LEU A 83 -0.01 -15.19 -6.02
N SER A 84 -0.88 -16.11 -6.43
CA SER A 84 -1.14 -17.37 -5.72
C SER A 84 -0.30 -18.53 -6.25
N GLU A 85 -0.37 -19.68 -5.58
CA GLU A 85 0.30 -20.91 -6.03
C GLU A 85 -0.12 -21.32 -7.45
N THR A 86 -1.42 -21.27 -7.75
CA THR A 86 -1.96 -21.64 -9.08
C THR A 86 -1.44 -20.72 -10.18
N MET A 87 -1.28 -19.43 -9.89
CA MET A 87 -0.65 -18.47 -10.80
C MET A 87 0.83 -18.79 -11.00
N MET A 88 1.57 -19.07 -9.92
CA MET A 88 3.00 -19.38 -9.98
C MET A 88 3.31 -20.65 -10.78
N GLN A 89 2.43 -21.66 -10.74
CA GLN A 89 2.56 -22.86 -11.58
C GLN A 89 2.53 -22.56 -13.08
N ARG A 90 1.84 -21.48 -13.50
CA ARG A 90 1.76 -21.02 -14.89
C ARG A 90 2.91 -20.10 -15.30
N LEU A 91 3.78 -19.72 -14.35
CA LEU A 91 4.86 -18.75 -14.55
C LEU A 91 6.24 -19.37 -14.29
N PRO A 92 6.65 -20.39 -15.06
CA PRO A 92 7.87 -21.17 -14.78
C PRO A 92 9.17 -20.37 -14.94
N THR A 93 9.14 -19.20 -15.57
CA THR A 93 10.32 -18.34 -15.75
C THR A 93 10.49 -17.29 -14.64
N LEU A 94 9.47 -17.08 -13.81
CA LEU A 94 9.47 -16.06 -12.77
C LEU A 94 10.43 -16.45 -11.65
N LYS A 95 11.29 -15.50 -11.26
CA LYS A 95 12.35 -15.71 -10.24
C LYS A 95 12.33 -14.68 -9.13
N LEU A 96 11.82 -13.49 -9.42
CA LEU A 96 11.78 -12.37 -8.49
C LEU A 96 10.44 -11.66 -8.55
N VAL A 97 9.87 -11.38 -7.38
CA VAL A 97 8.71 -10.52 -7.20
C VAL A 97 9.11 -9.35 -6.30
N ALA A 98 9.04 -8.14 -6.82
CA ALA A 98 9.23 -6.91 -6.05
C ALA A 98 7.88 -6.26 -5.77
N VAL A 99 7.42 -6.34 -4.52
CA VAL A 99 6.11 -5.82 -4.12
C VAL A 99 6.23 -4.54 -3.33
N SER A 100 5.55 -3.50 -3.81
CA SER A 100 5.59 -2.14 -3.26
C SER A 100 4.68 -1.97 -2.03
N ARG A 101 4.67 -2.97 -1.14
CA ARG A 101 3.92 -2.98 0.12
C ARG A 101 4.84 -3.22 1.32
N GLY A 102 4.43 -2.72 2.49
CA GLY A 102 5.12 -3.01 3.75
C GLY A 102 5.02 -4.50 4.13
N GLY A 103 3.86 -5.11 3.93
CA GLY A 103 3.64 -6.55 4.02
C GLY A 103 3.05 -7.07 2.70
N PRO A 104 3.58 -8.17 2.13
CA PRO A 104 3.17 -8.69 0.82
C PRO A 104 1.89 -9.55 0.92
N ILE A 105 0.78 -8.96 1.36
CA ILE A 105 -0.48 -9.71 1.61
C ILE A 105 -1.21 -10.15 0.34
N ASN A 106 -0.80 -9.62 -0.81
CA ASN A 106 -1.27 -9.99 -2.14
C ASN A 106 -0.53 -11.21 -2.74
N ILE A 107 0.47 -11.76 -2.02
CA ILE A 107 1.34 -12.83 -2.50
C ILE A 107 1.25 -14.03 -1.55
N ASP A 108 1.09 -15.24 -2.08
CA ASP A 108 1.28 -16.47 -1.30
C ASP A 108 2.78 -16.69 -1.06
N MET A 109 3.26 -16.21 0.08
CA MET A 109 4.68 -16.28 0.45
C MET A 109 5.19 -17.72 0.63
N ALA A 110 4.32 -18.66 1.03
CA ALA A 110 4.72 -20.05 1.22
C ALA A 110 4.90 -20.74 -0.14
N ALA A 111 3.96 -20.52 -1.06
CA ALA A 111 4.06 -21.00 -2.44
C ALA A 111 5.25 -20.37 -3.17
N ALA A 112 5.45 -19.05 -3.05
CA ALA A 112 6.60 -18.38 -3.66
C ALA A 112 7.93 -19.01 -3.24
N LYS A 113 8.08 -19.31 -1.94
CA LYS A 113 9.25 -20.02 -1.43
C LYS A 113 9.38 -21.44 -2.00
N ALA A 114 8.29 -22.19 -2.08
CA ALA A 114 8.29 -23.56 -2.63
C ALA A 114 8.66 -23.59 -4.13
N HIS A 115 8.24 -22.58 -4.88
CA HIS A 115 8.56 -22.38 -6.29
C HIS A 115 9.95 -21.77 -6.54
N GLY A 116 10.71 -21.45 -5.50
CA GLY A 116 12.04 -20.82 -5.63
C GLY A 116 11.98 -19.35 -6.09
N ILE A 117 10.82 -18.70 -5.95
CA ILE A 117 10.62 -17.30 -6.29
C ILE A 117 11.03 -16.44 -5.09
N THR A 118 11.98 -15.55 -5.31
CA THR A 118 12.38 -14.57 -4.30
C THR A 118 11.35 -13.45 -4.25
N VAL A 119 10.87 -13.10 -3.06
CA VAL A 119 9.95 -11.97 -2.86
C VAL A 119 10.64 -10.90 -2.02
N VAL A 120 10.67 -9.67 -2.52
CA VAL A 120 11.18 -8.49 -1.82
C VAL A 120 10.07 -7.46 -1.63
N ASN A 121 10.04 -6.81 -0.47
CA ASN A 121 9.02 -5.85 -0.08
C ASN A 121 9.64 -4.55 0.49
N VAL A 122 8.81 -3.56 0.82
CA VAL A 122 9.24 -2.22 1.25
C VAL A 122 8.72 -1.86 2.66
N PRO A 123 9.18 -2.56 3.71
CA PRO A 123 8.72 -2.32 5.08
C PRO A 123 8.98 -0.88 5.51
N GLY A 124 7.96 -0.24 6.07
CA GLY A 124 8.08 1.11 6.63
C GLY A 124 8.08 2.26 5.62
N ARG A 125 7.90 2.00 4.32
CA ARG A 125 7.85 3.03 3.26
C ARG A 125 6.88 4.16 3.55
N ASN A 126 5.69 3.83 4.07
CA ASN A 126 4.63 4.80 4.36
C ASN A 126 4.68 5.35 5.79
N ALA A 127 5.74 5.07 6.57
CA ALA A 127 5.72 5.35 8.00
C ALA A 127 5.61 6.85 8.32
N SER A 128 6.23 7.73 7.52
CA SER A 128 6.09 9.18 7.71
C SER A 128 4.67 9.64 7.41
N ALA A 129 4.08 9.22 6.29
CA ALA A 129 2.72 9.57 5.93
C ALA A 129 1.69 9.10 6.98
N VAL A 130 1.85 7.87 7.51
CA VAL A 130 0.99 7.36 8.58
C VAL A 130 1.19 8.15 9.87
N ALA A 131 2.42 8.56 10.20
CA ALA A 131 2.69 9.36 11.39
C ALA A 131 2.05 10.76 11.28
N GLU A 132 2.21 11.45 10.15
CA GLU A 132 1.58 12.75 9.89
C GLU A 132 0.05 12.67 9.97
N PHE A 133 -0.54 11.65 9.33
CA PHE A 133 -1.98 11.39 9.42
C PHE A 133 -2.43 11.18 10.87
N THR A 134 -1.67 10.42 11.66
CA THR A 134 -1.99 10.15 13.08
C THR A 134 -2.05 11.44 13.89
N ILE A 135 -1.08 12.34 13.73
CA ILE A 135 -1.07 13.65 14.40
C ILE A 135 -2.26 14.50 13.95
N GLY A 136 -2.53 14.55 12.64
CA GLY A 136 -3.69 15.25 12.09
C GLY A 136 -5.01 14.74 12.67
N ALA A 137 -5.18 13.42 12.80
CA ALA A 137 -6.36 12.81 13.37
C ALA A 137 -6.53 13.14 14.87
N ILE A 138 -5.43 13.11 15.64
CA ILE A 138 -5.43 13.50 17.06
C ILE A 138 -5.89 14.95 17.22
N LEU A 139 -5.34 15.87 16.41
CA LEU A 139 -5.73 17.29 16.45
C LEU A 139 -7.18 17.50 16.01
N ALA A 140 -7.61 16.80 14.96
CA ALA A 140 -8.99 16.89 14.46
C ALA A 140 -10.02 16.50 15.51
N GLU A 141 -9.72 15.47 16.30
CA GLU A 141 -10.60 14.98 17.37
C GLU A 141 -10.52 15.86 18.62
N THR A 142 -9.32 16.14 19.14
CA THR A 142 -9.14 16.92 20.37
C THR A 142 -9.61 18.37 20.25
N ARG A 143 -9.58 18.95 19.05
CA ARG A 143 -10.00 20.33 18.77
C ARG A 143 -11.35 20.44 18.06
N LEU A 144 -12.08 19.33 17.94
CA LEU A 144 -13.42 19.27 17.34
C LEU A 144 -13.47 19.90 15.93
N ILE A 145 -12.37 19.84 15.17
CA ILE A 145 -12.20 20.52 13.87
C ILE A 145 -13.28 20.06 12.90
N ARG A 146 -13.50 18.73 12.80
CA ARG A 146 -14.52 18.15 11.93
C ARG A 146 -15.93 18.63 12.30
N VAL A 147 -16.24 18.70 13.60
CA VAL A 147 -17.57 19.11 14.08
C VAL A 147 -17.84 20.57 13.72
N GLY A 148 -16.87 21.46 13.96
CA GLY A 148 -16.98 22.87 13.59
C GLY A 148 -17.10 23.07 12.07
N HIS A 149 -16.28 22.36 11.30
CA HIS A 149 -16.30 22.42 9.83
C HIS A 149 -17.66 22.00 9.25
N GLU A 150 -18.18 20.84 9.67
CA GLU A 150 -19.46 20.33 9.16
C GLU A 150 -20.65 21.21 9.54
N ALA A 151 -20.63 21.83 10.73
CA ALA A 151 -21.67 22.77 11.12
C ALA A 151 -21.63 24.05 10.26
N LEU A 152 -20.43 24.61 10.06
CA LEU A 152 -20.25 25.80 9.22
C LEU A 152 -20.68 25.55 7.77
N ARG A 153 -20.39 24.38 7.20
CA ARG A 153 -20.87 23.99 5.86
C ARG A 153 -22.40 23.98 5.74
N LYS A 154 -23.11 23.79 6.85
CA LYS A 154 -24.57 23.82 6.95
C LYS A 154 -25.12 25.21 7.31
N GLY A 155 -24.26 26.22 7.45
CA GLY A 155 -24.64 27.57 7.87
C GLY A 155 -24.87 27.71 9.38
N GLU A 156 -24.47 26.71 10.17
CA GLU A 156 -24.63 26.72 11.63
C GLU A 156 -23.36 27.23 12.32
N TRP A 157 -23.49 28.31 13.09
CA TRP A 157 -22.41 28.79 13.95
C TRP A 157 -22.43 28.05 15.31
N ARG A 158 -21.42 27.20 15.54
CA ARG A 158 -21.27 26.40 16.78
C ARG A 158 -20.29 27.02 17.77
N GLY A 159 -20.53 28.28 18.13
CA GLY A 159 -19.73 28.99 19.14
C GLY A 159 -19.72 28.32 20.52
N ASP A 160 -20.70 27.46 20.80
CA ASP A 160 -20.76 26.64 22.00
C ASP A 160 -19.59 25.65 22.12
N LEU A 161 -18.89 25.31 21.03
CA LEU A 161 -17.69 24.48 21.07
C LEU A 161 -16.52 25.12 21.83
N TYR A 162 -16.52 26.45 22.00
CA TYR A 162 -15.53 27.18 22.80
C TYR A 162 -15.84 27.23 24.29
N ARG A 163 -17.03 26.79 24.72
CA ARG A 163 -17.40 26.86 26.13
C ARG A 163 -16.51 25.93 26.95
N ALA A 164 -16.13 26.36 28.15
CA ALA A 164 -15.26 25.62 29.05
C ALA A 164 -15.78 24.21 29.43
N ASP A 165 -17.11 24.01 29.40
CA ASP A 165 -17.76 22.71 29.67
C ASP A 165 -17.74 21.76 28.46
N ARG A 166 -17.29 22.23 27.30
CA ARG A 166 -17.34 21.50 26.02
C ARG A 166 -16.02 21.44 25.30
N THR A 167 -15.20 22.48 25.37
CA THR A 167 -13.84 22.47 24.84
C THR A 167 -13.01 21.45 25.61
N GLY A 168 -12.35 20.55 24.88
CA GLY A 168 -11.45 19.58 25.47
C GLY A 168 -10.13 20.20 25.93
N ARG A 169 -9.29 19.37 26.54
CA ARG A 169 -7.90 19.71 26.89
C ARG A 169 -7.07 19.89 25.62
N GLU A 170 -6.07 20.76 25.71
CA GLU A 170 -5.10 20.89 24.62
C GLU A 170 -4.18 19.66 24.58
N LEU A 171 -3.67 19.31 23.38
CA LEU A 171 -2.83 18.11 23.22
C LEU A 171 -1.56 18.15 24.09
N ASN A 172 -0.96 19.34 24.28
CA ASN A 172 0.21 19.56 25.15
C ASN A 172 -0.06 19.29 26.64
N GLU A 173 -1.32 19.23 27.07
CA GLU A 173 -1.73 18.91 28.43
C GLU A 173 -2.06 17.42 28.62
N MET A 174 -2.12 16.66 27.51
CA MET A 174 -2.53 15.27 27.51
C MET A 174 -1.32 14.33 27.47
N THR A 175 -1.47 13.16 28.08
CA THR A 175 -0.51 12.06 27.92
C THR A 175 -0.92 11.23 26.72
N VAL A 176 -0.05 11.16 25.70
CA VAL A 176 -0.28 10.31 24.52
C VAL A 176 0.40 8.96 24.71
N GLY A 177 -0.39 7.88 24.77
CA GLY A 177 0.10 6.51 24.82
C GLY A 177 0.32 5.95 23.41
N VAL A 178 1.54 5.50 23.11
CA VAL A 178 1.87 4.85 21.83
C VAL A 178 2.07 3.35 22.05
N ILE A 179 1.11 2.53 21.58
CA ILE A 179 1.18 1.07 21.66
C ILE A 179 1.83 0.55 20.37
N GLY A 180 3.11 0.19 20.45
CA GLY A 180 3.93 -0.24 19.32
C GLY A 180 4.93 0.82 18.90
N TYR A 181 6.19 0.64 19.28
CA TYR A 181 7.28 1.61 19.05
C TYR A 181 8.19 1.22 17.87
N GLY A 182 7.55 0.84 16.75
CA GLY A 182 8.24 0.48 15.50
C GLY A 182 8.49 1.69 14.59
N ASN A 183 8.61 1.45 13.28
CA ASN A 183 8.95 2.50 12.31
C ASN A 183 7.93 3.67 12.24
N ILE A 184 6.65 3.39 12.54
CA ILE A 184 5.59 4.40 12.62
C ILE A 184 5.59 5.07 13.99
N GLY A 185 5.51 4.29 15.08
CA GLY A 185 5.40 4.82 16.44
C GLY A 185 6.55 5.75 16.82
N THR A 186 7.78 5.42 16.41
CA THR A 186 8.94 6.32 16.59
C THR A 186 8.79 7.67 15.88
N LYS A 187 8.13 7.72 14.73
CA LYS A 187 7.87 8.97 13.99
C LYS A 187 6.72 9.75 14.59
N VAL A 188 5.67 9.07 15.05
CA VAL A 188 4.57 9.72 15.79
C VAL A 188 5.12 10.42 17.02
N VAL A 189 5.95 9.73 17.83
CA VAL A 189 6.58 10.34 19.01
C VAL A 189 7.49 11.52 18.65
N ARG A 190 8.16 11.49 17.49
CA ARG A 190 8.97 12.63 17.03
C ARG A 190 8.13 13.86 16.64
N LEU A 191 6.87 13.66 16.24
CA LEU A 191 5.97 14.74 15.83
C LEU A 191 5.13 15.31 16.98
N LEU A 192 5.12 14.64 18.13
CA LEU A 192 4.53 15.12 19.39
C LEU A 192 5.53 15.99 20.16
#